data_AF-A0A2G8K6P4-F1
#
_entry.id   AF-A0A2G8K6P4-F1
#
_cell.length_a   1.000
_cell.length_b   1.000
_cell.length_c   1.000
_cell.angle_alpha   90.00
_cell.angle_beta   90.00
_cell.angle_gamma   90.00
#
_symmetry.space_group_name_H-M   'P 1'
#
loop_
_entity.id
_entity.type
_entity.pdbx_description
1 polymer ?
#
loop_
_entity_poly.entity_id
_entity_poly.type
_entity_poly.pdbx_seq_one_letter_code
_entity_poly.pdbx_strand_id
1 'polypeptide(L)'
;MGKSSQCCACLNKKRKLKNFIKRVSDLVSSGVTSIGSDESKLLQRSTLQILGVASKHKIPVSCLVLDKSFANADQNEITLKSGLRVPIMLLLEKLEIRMEKGIEVTQEELLSVWRYVQQCQKLKRLSFIDCFLPASIPVEHFSSVIKSRHFKVFWKPLDYEFALEFESGKWKINSEGTSKLSTEDRQSLHKLMSNTVTLSKDDSKHFQGYMIELLHNASCHKIPIYCVNLTNSFKGLDGDGNIILSSGLSLPILTSLEILDIQTEKGRKISKKEVNATLEYIQYCPRFKQLM
;
A
#
# COMPACT_ATOMS: atom_id res chain seq x y z
N MET A 1 32.54 -38.65 -43.33
CA MET A 1 32.65 -37.32 -42.71
C MET A 1 31.35 -36.79 -42.02
N GLY A 2 30.32 -37.62 -41.74
CA GLY A 2 29.00 -37.12 -41.28
C GLY A 2 28.73 -37.07 -39.76
N LYS A 3 29.48 -37.79 -38.92
CA LYS A 3 29.17 -37.88 -37.46
C LYS A 3 29.77 -36.74 -36.61
N SER A 4 30.86 -36.13 -37.06
CA SER A 4 31.56 -35.05 -36.33
C SER A 4 30.83 -33.69 -36.42
N SER A 5 30.30 -33.35 -37.60
CA SER A 5 29.60 -32.08 -37.85
C SER A 5 28.25 -31.99 -37.13
N GLN A 6 27.51 -33.09 -37.05
CA GLN A 6 26.24 -33.17 -36.31
C GLN A 6 26.43 -33.00 -34.80
N CYS A 7 27.52 -33.54 -34.25
CA CYS A 7 27.85 -33.42 -32.83
C CYS A 7 28.23 -31.97 -32.45
N CYS A 8 29.00 -31.29 -33.31
CA CYS A 8 29.38 -29.88 -33.12
C CYS A 8 28.17 -28.92 -33.17
N ALA A 9 27.21 -29.14 -34.08
CA ALA A 9 26.00 -28.33 -34.17
C ALA A 9 25.12 -28.46 -32.91
N CYS A 10 24.99 -29.68 -32.37
CA CYS A 10 24.27 -29.95 -31.13
C CYS A 10 24.96 -29.31 -29.91
N LEU A 11 26.28 -29.39 -29.82
CA LEU A 11 27.06 -28.75 -28.75
C LEU A 11 26.95 -27.22 -28.81
N ASN A 12 27.01 -26.62 -30.00
CA ASN A 12 26.88 -25.18 -30.17
C ASN A 12 25.47 -24.68 -29.79
N LYS A 13 24.41 -25.42 -30.14
CA LYS A 13 23.02 -25.13 -29.70
C LYS A 13 22.89 -25.19 -28.18
N LYS A 14 23.44 -26.24 -27.54
CA LYS A 14 23.48 -26.38 -26.07
C LYS A 14 24.22 -25.22 -25.41
N ARG A 15 25.35 -24.78 -25.97
CA ARG A 15 26.12 -23.63 -25.47
C ARG A 15 25.33 -22.33 -25.58
N LYS A 16 24.68 -22.08 -26.72
CA LYS A 16 23.82 -20.90 -26.92
C LYS A 16 22.66 -20.86 -25.91
N LEU A 17 22.02 -22.00 -25.67
CA LEU A 17 20.95 -22.12 -24.68
C LEU A 17 21.47 -21.84 -23.26
N LYS A 18 22.60 -22.43 -22.86
CA LYS A 18 23.21 -22.14 -21.55
C LYS A 18 23.54 -20.66 -21.37
N ASN A 19 24.11 -20.03 -22.40
CA ASN A 19 24.44 -18.61 -22.36
C ASN A 19 23.16 -17.74 -22.26
N PHE A 20 22.09 -18.11 -22.96
CA PHE A 20 20.81 -17.43 -22.86
C PHE A 20 20.20 -17.56 -21.46
N ILE A 21 20.14 -18.76 -20.91
CA ILE A 21 19.65 -19.03 -19.54
C ILE A 21 20.47 -18.23 -18.52
N LYS A 22 21.80 -18.18 -18.68
CA LYS A 22 22.67 -17.37 -17.82
C LYS A 22 22.28 -15.89 -17.86
N ARG A 23 22.08 -15.31 -19.04
CA ARG A 23 21.64 -13.91 -19.20
C ARG A 23 20.27 -13.66 -18.57
N VAL A 24 19.33 -14.59 -18.70
CA VAL A 24 18.04 -14.51 -18.02
C VAL A 24 18.24 -14.51 -16.50
N SER A 25 19.09 -15.38 -15.97
CA SER A 25 19.44 -15.41 -14.55
C SER A 25 20.02 -14.08 -14.07
N ASP A 26 21.00 -13.55 -14.80
CA ASP A 26 21.64 -12.28 -14.46
C ASP A 26 20.60 -11.14 -14.43
N LEU A 27 19.65 -11.14 -15.37
CA LEU A 27 18.58 -10.13 -15.47
C LEU A 27 17.57 -10.19 -14.32
N VAL A 28 17.08 -11.38 -13.96
CA VAL A 28 15.95 -11.52 -13.02
C VAL A 28 16.36 -11.79 -11.58
N SER A 29 17.59 -12.22 -11.33
CA SER A 29 18.07 -12.58 -9.98
C SER A 29 18.87 -11.46 -9.29
N SER A 30 19.40 -10.48 -10.05
CA SER A 30 20.24 -9.41 -9.50
C SER A 30 19.55 -8.05 -9.40
N GLY A 31 18.38 -7.90 -10.04
CA GLY A 31 17.72 -6.60 -10.23
C GLY A 31 16.23 -6.60 -9.93
N VAL A 32 15.59 -5.49 -10.31
CA VAL A 32 14.14 -5.32 -10.30
C VAL A 32 13.62 -5.63 -11.70
N THR A 33 12.70 -6.57 -11.81
CA THR A 33 11.96 -6.80 -13.05
C THR A 33 10.63 -6.06 -12.96
N SER A 34 10.42 -5.03 -13.80
CA SER A 34 9.19 -4.25 -13.83
C SER A 34 8.32 -4.62 -15.02
N ILE A 35 7.00 -4.49 -14.84
CA ILE A 35 6.01 -4.50 -15.91
C ILE A 35 5.14 -3.25 -15.72
N GLY A 36 5.41 -2.21 -16.52
CA GLY A 36 4.70 -0.93 -16.49
C GLY A 36 3.41 -0.91 -17.33
N SER A 37 2.41 -0.12 -16.95
CA SER A 37 1.19 0.08 -17.75
C SER A 37 1.40 0.94 -18.99
N ASP A 38 2.44 1.76 -19.00
CA ASP A 38 2.91 2.59 -20.11
C ASP A 38 3.71 1.79 -21.16
N GLU A 39 4.21 0.62 -20.78
CA GLU A 39 4.85 -0.31 -21.70
C GLU A 39 3.86 -0.84 -22.76
N SER A 40 4.34 -1.01 -23.99
CA SER A 40 3.55 -1.69 -25.01
C SER A 40 3.21 -3.13 -24.59
N LYS A 41 2.04 -3.62 -25.01
CA LYS A 41 1.64 -5.02 -24.78
C LYS A 41 2.68 -6.03 -25.28
N LEU A 42 3.46 -5.69 -26.32
CA LEU A 42 4.55 -6.52 -26.81
C LEU A 42 5.72 -6.59 -25.82
N LEU A 43 6.11 -5.47 -25.22
CA LEU A 43 7.17 -5.40 -24.22
C LEU A 43 6.78 -6.17 -22.96
N GLN A 44 5.59 -5.93 -22.41
CA GLN A 44 5.08 -6.69 -21.27
C GLN A 44 5.07 -8.20 -21.55
N ARG A 45 4.64 -8.62 -22.74
CA ARG A 45 4.67 -10.04 -23.16
C ARG A 45 6.09 -10.58 -23.24
N SER A 46 7.05 -9.79 -23.70
CA SER A 46 8.46 -10.18 -23.73
C SER A 46 9.01 -10.40 -22.31
N THR A 47 8.70 -9.50 -21.37
CA THR A 47 9.05 -9.64 -19.96
C THR A 47 8.45 -10.90 -19.34
N LEU A 48 7.17 -11.18 -19.63
CA LEU A 48 6.50 -12.42 -19.18
C LEU A 48 7.15 -13.68 -19.76
N GLN A 49 7.64 -13.64 -21.00
CA GLN A 49 8.37 -14.78 -21.59
C GLN A 49 9.72 -15.01 -20.89
N ILE A 50 10.44 -13.94 -20.53
CA ILE A 50 11.68 -14.03 -19.74
C ILE A 50 11.39 -14.65 -18.38
N LEU A 51 10.34 -14.18 -17.68
CA LEU A 51 9.90 -14.76 -16.41
C LEU A 51 9.47 -16.24 -16.56
N GLY A 52 8.82 -16.59 -17.66
CA GLY A 52 8.46 -17.98 -17.99
C GLY A 52 9.69 -18.86 -18.18
N VAL A 53 10.74 -18.36 -18.86
CA VAL A 53 12.03 -19.05 -18.97
C VAL A 53 12.67 -19.23 -17.60
N ALA A 54 12.65 -18.20 -16.76
CA ALA A 54 13.20 -18.25 -15.40
C ALA A 54 12.48 -19.33 -14.56
N SER A 55 11.15 -19.32 -14.55
CA SER A 55 10.32 -20.32 -13.87
C SER A 55 10.64 -21.74 -14.35
N LYS A 56 10.66 -21.97 -15.68
CA LYS A 56 10.96 -23.28 -16.28
C LYS A 56 12.33 -23.82 -15.88
N HIS A 57 13.33 -22.95 -15.72
CA HIS A 57 14.69 -23.33 -15.37
C HIS A 57 15.00 -23.17 -13.87
N LYS A 58 13.97 -22.99 -13.03
CA LYS A 58 14.11 -22.85 -11.58
C LYS A 58 15.08 -21.73 -11.17
N ILE A 59 15.05 -20.62 -11.90
CA ILE A 59 15.83 -19.42 -11.62
C ILE A 59 15.06 -18.55 -10.62
N PRO A 60 15.66 -18.14 -9.49
CA PRO A 60 15.05 -17.21 -8.55
C PRO A 60 14.81 -15.84 -9.17
N VAL A 61 13.65 -15.25 -8.89
CA VAL A 61 13.34 -13.87 -9.28
C VAL A 61 13.38 -13.00 -8.03
N SER A 62 14.34 -12.08 -7.97
CA SER A 62 14.61 -11.26 -6.79
C SER A 62 13.46 -10.30 -6.47
N CYS A 63 12.92 -9.63 -7.49
CA CYS A 63 11.83 -8.68 -7.33
C CYS A 63 11.05 -8.51 -8.63
N LEU A 64 9.73 -8.67 -8.55
CA LEU A 64 8.77 -8.32 -9.60
C LEU A 64 7.96 -7.09 -9.16
N VAL A 65 7.94 -6.06 -10.00
CA VAL A 65 7.16 -4.83 -9.79
C VAL A 65 6.09 -4.76 -10.87
N LEU A 66 4.83 -4.69 -10.44
CA LEU A 66 3.70 -4.36 -11.31
C LEU A 66 3.46 -2.86 -11.17
N ASP A 67 4.02 -2.07 -12.09
CA ASP A 67 3.93 -0.60 -12.02
C ASP A 67 2.70 -0.09 -12.74
N LYS A 68 1.65 0.23 -11.97
CA LYS A 68 0.33 0.68 -12.43
C LYS A 68 -0.36 -0.29 -13.40
N SER A 69 0.18 -1.50 -13.55
CA SER A 69 -0.23 -2.51 -14.52
C SER A 69 -1.12 -3.58 -13.94
N PHE A 70 -1.25 -3.66 -12.61
CA PHE A 70 -2.18 -4.57 -11.94
C PHE A 70 -3.64 -4.23 -12.28
N ALA A 71 -4.44 -5.26 -12.60
CA ALA A 71 -5.89 -5.13 -12.79
C ALA A 71 -6.68 -5.99 -11.81
N ASN A 72 -6.38 -7.29 -11.74
CA ASN A 72 -7.01 -8.21 -10.79
C ASN A 72 -6.09 -9.42 -10.55
N ALA A 73 -6.41 -10.27 -9.59
CA ALA A 73 -5.77 -11.56 -9.35
C ALA A 73 -6.79 -12.65 -9.04
N ASP A 74 -6.34 -13.89 -9.15
CA ASP A 74 -7.00 -15.06 -8.58
C ASP A 74 -5.96 -16.01 -7.97
N GLN A 75 -6.36 -17.23 -7.60
CA GLN A 75 -5.45 -18.20 -6.98
C GLN A 75 -4.33 -18.72 -7.91
N ASN A 76 -4.45 -18.52 -9.23
CA ASN A 76 -3.58 -19.06 -10.27
C ASN A 76 -2.75 -18.00 -10.99
N GLU A 77 -3.25 -16.78 -11.09
CA GLU A 77 -2.60 -15.73 -11.88
C GLU A 77 -2.97 -14.31 -11.44
N ILE A 78 -2.09 -13.37 -11.80
CA ILE A 78 -2.39 -11.94 -11.78
C ILE A 78 -2.71 -11.52 -13.21
N THR A 79 -3.84 -10.84 -13.41
CA THR A 79 -4.21 -10.21 -14.67
C THR A 79 -3.72 -8.76 -14.69
N LEU A 80 -3.03 -8.40 -15.76
CA LEU A 80 -2.56 -7.05 -16.04
C LEU A 80 -3.66 -6.23 -16.75
N LYS A 81 -3.62 -4.90 -16.65
CA LYS A 81 -4.52 -3.98 -17.38
C LYS A 81 -4.51 -4.19 -18.90
N SER A 82 -3.41 -4.71 -19.45
CA SER A 82 -3.30 -5.09 -20.87
C SER A 82 -4.02 -6.40 -21.26
N GLY A 83 -4.58 -7.10 -20.27
CA GLY A 83 -5.18 -8.44 -20.39
C GLY A 83 -4.18 -9.59 -20.41
N LEU A 84 -2.88 -9.32 -20.26
CA LEU A 84 -1.85 -10.35 -20.11
C LEU A 84 -1.86 -10.92 -18.68
N ARG A 85 -1.35 -12.14 -18.51
CA ARG A 85 -1.40 -12.88 -17.24
C ARG A 85 0.00 -13.18 -16.73
N VAL A 86 0.24 -12.89 -15.45
CA VAL A 86 1.42 -13.30 -14.70
C VAL A 86 1.09 -14.63 -14.02
N PRO A 87 1.69 -15.75 -14.46
CA PRO A 87 1.44 -17.05 -13.83
C PRO A 87 2.14 -17.15 -12.46
N ILE A 88 1.77 -18.14 -11.64
CA ILE A 88 2.46 -18.42 -10.37
C ILE A 88 3.98 -18.52 -10.57
N MET A 89 4.71 -17.72 -9.78
CA MET A 89 6.17 -17.69 -9.76
C MET A 89 6.69 -18.30 -8.46
N LEU A 90 6.90 -19.62 -8.43
CA LEU A 90 7.28 -20.37 -7.21
C LEU A 90 8.55 -19.84 -6.52
N LEU A 91 9.49 -19.30 -7.30
CA LEU A 91 10.79 -18.80 -6.84
C LEU A 91 10.86 -17.26 -6.79
N LEU A 92 9.71 -16.57 -6.81
CA LEU A 92 9.65 -15.13 -6.61
C LEU A 92 9.93 -14.79 -5.16
N GLU A 93 10.84 -13.85 -4.90
CA GLU A 93 11.19 -13.44 -3.54
C GLU A 93 10.43 -12.20 -3.07
N LYS A 94 10.19 -11.23 -3.97
CA LYS A 94 9.49 -9.98 -3.66
C LYS A 94 8.49 -9.63 -4.75
N LEU A 95 7.28 -9.23 -4.36
CA LEU A 95 6.26 -8.69 -5.24
C LEU A 95 5.87 -7.28 -4.79
N GLU A 96 6.00 -6.31 -5.68
CA GLU A 96 5.47 -4.96 -5.47
C GLU A 96 4.32 -4.70 -6.45
N ILE A 97 3.19 -4.23 -5.92
CA ILE A 97 2.04 -3.76 -6.69
C ILE A 97 1.97 -2.26 -6.47
N ARG A 98 2.35 -1.48 -7.50
CA ARG A 98 2.21 -0.02 -7.48
C ARG A 98 0.94 0.34 -8.22
N MET A 99 0.08 1.08 -7.56
CA MET A 99 -1.18 1.54 -8.15
C MET A 99 -1.05 3.00 -8.57
N GLU A 100 -2.09 3.52 -9.22
CA GLU A 100 -2.23 4.96 -9.34
C GLU A 100 -2.57 5.54 -7.95
N LYS A 101 -2.05 6.74 -7.68
CA LYS A 101 -2.23 7.39 -6.37
C LYS A 101 -3.70 7.53 -6.04
N GLY A 102 -4.07 7.09 -4.85
CA GLY A 102 -5.41 7.24 -4.31
C GLY A 102 -6.40 6.14 -4.71
N ILE A 103 -5.96 5.12 -5.44
CA ILE A 103 -6.80 3.96 -5.74
C ILE A 103 -7.07 3.16 -4.47
N GLU A 104 -8.33 2.82 -4.24
CA GLU A 104 -8.72 1.87 -3.19
C GLU A 104 -8.61 0.44 -3.69
N VAL A 105 -8.05 -0.42 -2.84
CA VAL A 105 -8.08 -1.87 -3.01
C VAL A 105 -9.13 -2.42 -2.06
N THR A 106 -10.15 -3.06 -2.62
CA THR A 106 -11.20 -3.71 -1.84
C THR A 106 -10.64 -4.91 -1.08
N GLN A 107 -11.38 -5.36 -0.05
CA GLN A 107 -11.03 -6.58 0.67
C GLN A 107 -10.99 -7.80 -0.25
N GLU A 108 -11.87 -7.89 -1.24
CA GLU A 108 -11.88 -8.98 -2.20
C GLU A 108 -10.63 -9.00 -3.08
N GLU A 109 -10.23 -7.86 -3.63
CA GLU A 109 -9.01 -7.73 -4.45
C GLU A 109 -7.74 -8.02 -3.64
N LEU A 110 -7.68 -7.55 -2.40
CA LEU A 110 -6.58 -7.87 -1.50
C LEU A 110 -6.51 -9.39 -1.22
N LEU A 111 -7.66 -10.02 -0.97
CA LEU A 111 -7.75 -11.47 -0.75
C LEU A 111 -7.44 -12.27 -2.03
N SER A 112 -7.71 -11.74 -3.21
CA SER A 112 -7.38 -12.41 -4.46
C SER A 112 -5.87 -12.42 -4.69
N VAL A 113 -5.19 -11.30 -4.43
CA VAL A 113 -3.71 -11.23 -4.39
C VAL A 113 -3.16 -12.16 -3.31
N TRP A 114 -3.83 -12.24 -2.15
CA TRP A 114 -3.44 -13.15 -1.07
C TRP A 114 -3.38 -14.61 -1.51
N ARG A 115 -4.41 -15.08 -2.22
CA ARG A 115 -4.48 -16.45 -2.75
C ARG A 115 -3.36 -16.73 -3.75
N TYR A 116 -3.03 -15.77 -4.61
CA TYR A 116 -1.90 -15.87 -5.53
C TYR A 116 -0.57 -16.02 -4.77
N VAL A 117 -0.30 -15.15 -3.80
CA VAL A 117 0.99 -15.15 -3.09
C VAL A 117 1.19 -16.38 -2.19
N GLN A 118 0.11 -17.01 -1.72
CA GLN A 118 0.17 -18.29 -1.00
C GLN A 118 0.85 -19.40 -1.84
N GLN A 119 0.69 -19.35 -3.17
CA GLN A 119 1.30 -20.30 -4.09
C GLN A 119 2.79 -20.00 -4.36
N CYS A 120 3.24 -18.77 -4.10
CA CYS A 120 4.62 -18.33 -4.32
C CYS A 120 5.52 -18.81 -3.16
N GLN A 121 6.10 -20.00 -3.29
CA GLN A 121 6.80 -20.70 -2.20
C GLN A 121 7.99 -19.95 -1.59
N LYS A 122 8.69 -19.12 -2.36
CA LYS A 122 9.86 -18.35 -1.91
C LYS A 122 9.56 -16.89 -1.63
N LEU A 123 8.29 -16.48 -1.66
CA LEU A 123 7.93 -15.08 -1.45
C LEU A 123 8.19 -14.70 0.01
N LYS A 124 9.01 -13.67 0.18
CA LYS A 124 9.39 -13.10 1.49
C LYS A 124 8.72 -11.76 1.73
N ARG A 125 8.42 -11.00 0.65
CA ARG A 125 7.86 -9.65 0.74
C ARG A 125 6.74 -9.44 -0.28
N LEU A 126 5.62 -8.93 0.19
CA LEU A 126 4.57 -8.32 -0.62
C LEU A 126 4.48 -6.83 -0.24
N SER A 127 4.39 -5.94 -1.23
CA SER A 127 4.25 -4.50 -0.97
C SER A 127 3.19 -3.88 -1.88
N PHE A 128 2.26 -3.15 -1.27
CA PHE A 128 1.26 -2.35 -1.96
C PHE A 128 1.65 -0.87 -1.85
N ILE A 129 1.78 -0.19 -2.99
CA ILE A 129 2.32 1.18 -3.05
C ILE A 129 1.31 2.09 -3.78
N ASP A 130 1.18 3.32 -3.29
CA ASP A 130 0.32 4.38 -3.83
C ASP A 130 -1.19 4.05 -3.85
N CYS A 131 -1.64 3.04 -3.09
CA CYS A 131 -3.06 2.71 -2.92
C CYS A 131 -3.51 2.74 -1.46
N PHE A 132 -4.81 2.69 -1.25
CA PHE A 132 -5.45 2.49 0.06
C PHE A 132 -5.88 1.04 0.22
N LEU A 133 -5.44 0.41 1.30
CA LEU A 133 -5.87 -0.94 1.67
C LEU A 133 -6.97 -0.89 2.74
N PRO A 134 -7.75 -1.97 2.92
CA PRO A 134 -8.67 -2.10 4.04
C PRO A 134 -7.95 -1.90 5.38
N ALA A 135 -8.60 -1.23 6.34
CA ALA A 135 -8.02 -0.88 7.64
C ALA A 135 -7.55 -2.10 8.47
N SER A 136 -8.18 -3.25 8.24
CA SER A 136 -7.78 -4.54 8.80
C SER A 136 -8.12 -5.67 7.85
N ILE A 137 -7.38 -6.77 7.98
CA ILE A 137 -7.63 -8.02 7.28
C ILE A 137 -8.08 -9.05 8.31
N PRO A 138 -9.20 -9.77 8.09
CA PRO A 138 -9.64 -10.79 9.04
C PRO A 138 -8.58 -11.89 9.21
N VAL A 139 -8.29 -12.22 10.47
CA VAL A 139 -7.16 -13.08 10.87
C VAL A 139 -7.32 -14.52 10.34
N GLU A 140 -8.56 -14.96 10.14
CA GLU A 140 -8.93 -16.24 9.56
C GLU A 140 -8.37 -16.47 8.14
N HIS A 141 -8.04 -15.40 7.41
CA HIS A 141 -7.44 -15.50 6.08
C HIS A 141 -5.93 -15.77 6.13
N PHE A 142 -5.29 -15.63 7.28
CA PHE A 142 -3.87 -15.91 7.44
C PHE A 142 -3.64 -17.40 7.71
N SER A 143 -3.25 -18.14 6.67
CA SER A 143 -2.86 -19.54 6.84
C SER A 143 -1.63 -19.66 7.75
N SER A 144 -1.59 -20.69 8.59
CA SER A 144 -0.42 -21.02 9.42
C SER A 144 0.86 -21.20 8.58
N VAL A 145 0.69 -21.62 7.33
CA VAL A 145 1.75 -21.78 6.33
C VAL A 145 2.44 -20.46 5.99
N ILE A 146 1.71 -19.34 5.96
CA ILE A 146 2.33 -18.04 5.71
C ILE A 146 3.10 -17.54 6.95
N LYS A 147 2.51 -17.71 8.14
CA LYS A 147 3.11 -17.27 9.40
C LYS A 147 4.49 -17.92 9.65
N SER A 148 4.70 -19.15 9.19
CA SER A 148 5.98 -19.85 9.33
C SER A 148 7.06 -19.45 8.32
N ARG A 149 6.75 -18.72 7.25
CA ARG A 149 7.66 -18.45 6.13
C ARG A 149 8.49 -17.16 6.28
N HIS A 150 8.46 -16.49 7.44
CA HIS A 150 9.02 -15.13 7.61
C HIS A 150 8.55 -14.15 6.53
N PHE A 151 7.33 -14.34 6.03
CA PHE A 151 6.72 -13.50 5.02
C PHE A 151 6.27 -12.18 5.65
N LYS A 152 6.58 -11.05 5.01
CA LYS A 152 6.17 -9.71 5.45
C LYS A 152 5.32 -9.03 4.38
N VAL A 153 4.27 -8.33 4.82
CA VAL A 153 3.38 -7.55 3.95
C VAL A 153 3.52 -6.10 4.33
N PHE A 154 3.75 -5.25 3.33
CA PHE A 154 3.90 -3.83 3.51
C PHE A 154 2.87 -3.05 2.72
N TRP A 155 2.49 -1.91 3.26
CA TRP A 155 1.59 -0.96 2.66
C TRP A 155 2.22 0.42 2.69
N LYS A 156 2.29 1.09 1.54
CA LYS A 156 2.89 2.40 1.37
C LYS A 156 1.93 3.32 0.60
N PRO A 157 0.93 3.91 1.27
CA PRO A 157 -0.05 4.77 0.58
C PRO A 157 0.55 6.10 0.11
N LEU A 158 1.59 6.59 0.81
CA LEU A 158 2.33 7.84 0.53
C LEU A 158 3.83 7.60 0.78
N ASP A 159 4.53 8.53 1.44
CA ASP A 159 5.96 8.38 1.78
C ASP A 159 6.22 7.47 2.99
N TYR A 160 5.19 6.90 3.60
CA TYR A 160 5.26 6.09 4.83
C TYR A 160 4.98 4.61 4.55
N GLU A 161 5.72 3.71 5.21
CA GLU A 161 5.56 2.26 5.09
C GLU A 161 4.97 1.66 6.37
N PHE A 162 3.94 0.84 6.21
CA PHE A 162 3.24 0.10 7.25
C PHE A 162 3.48 -1.39 7.03
N ALA A 163 3.65 -2.14 8.11
CA ALA A 163 3.70 -3.60 8.11
C ALA A 163 2.39 -4.16 8.64
N LEU A 164 1.91 -5.24 8.02
CA LEU A 164 0.77 -5.99 8.53
C LEU A 164 1.20 -6.82 9.75
N GLU A 165 0.45 -6.70 10.84
CA GLU A 165 0.56 -7.63 11.97
C GLU A 165 -0.42 -8.80 11.77
N PHE A 166 0.11 -10.02 11.64
CA PHE A 166 -0.69 -11.22 11.35
C PHE A 166 -1.54 -11.73 12.52
N GLU A 167 -1.21 -11.31 13.74
CA GLU A 167 -1.93 -11.68 14.95
C GLU A 167 -3.24 -10.90 15.08
N SER A 168 -3.21 -9.61 14.73
CA SER A 168 -4.35 -8.71 14.86
C SER A 168 -5.04 -8.41 13.52
N GLY A 169 -4.36 -8.66 12.40
CA GLY A 169 -4.82 -8.26 11.07
C GLY A 169 -4.75 -6.76 10.81
N LYS A 170 -4.11 -5.99 11.70
CA LYS A 170 -4.03 -4.54 11.61
C LYS A 170 -2.68 -4.09 11.02
N TRP A 171 -2.69 -2.91 10.44
CA TRP A 171 -1.47 -2.26 9.98
C TRP A 171 -0.77 -1.57 11.15
N LYS A 172 0.53 -1.78 11.26
CA LYS A 172 1.42 -1.05 12.16
C LYS A 172 2.41 -0.28 11.34
N ILE A 173 2.81 0.90 11.78
CA ILE A 173 3.94 1.59 11.14
C ILE A 173 5.15 0.64 11.24
N ASN A 174 5.83 0.39 10.13
CA ASN A 174 6.97 -0.50 10.11
C ASN A 174 8.19 0.21 10.70
N SER A 175 8.25 0.31 12.03
CA SER A 175 9.52 0.39 12.73
C SER A 175 9.93 -1.02 13.09
N GLU A 176 11.16 -1.39 12.77
CA GLU A 176 11.73 -2.59 13.37
C GLU A 176 11.83 -2.36 14.89
N GLY A 177 10.83 -2.84 15.64
CA GLY A 177 10.92 -3.13 17.08
C GLY A 177 10.17 -2.20 18.04
N THR A 178 9.21 -2.81 18.74
CA THR A 178 8.64 -2.45 20.07
C THR A 178 7.47 -1.47 20.14
N SER A 179 6.61 -1.73 21.12
CA SER A 179 5.33 -1.10 21.48
C SER A 179 5.43 0.36 21.99
N LYS A 180 6.43 1.10 21.51
CA LYS A 180 6.53 2.57 21.62
C LYS A 180 6.73 3.07 20.20
N LEU A 181 5.98 4.10 19.80
CA LEU A 181 6.24 4.82 18.55
C LEU A 181 7.75 5.10 18.49
N SER A 182 8.46 4.46 17.56
CA SER A 182 9.92 4.56 17.53
C SER A 182 10.33 6.02 17.32
N THR A 183 11.57 6.39 17.65
CA THR A 183 12.04 7.78 17.43
C THR A 183 11.87 8.19 15.96
N GLU A 184 12.03 7.25 15.03
CA GLU A 184 11.88 7.45 13.59
C GLU A 184 10.41 7.57 13.16
N ASP A 185 9.51 6.76 13.73
CA ASP A 185 8.06 6.87 13.51
C ASP A 185 7.53 8.20 14.05
N ARG A 186 8.05 8.62 15.22
CA ARG A 186 7.69 9.89 15.84
C ARG A 186 8.17 11.06 15.00
N GLN A 187 9.36 10.98 14.41
CA GLN A 187 9.87 12.01 13.47
C GLN A 187 9.05 12.05 12.18
N SER A 188 8.70 10.89 11.64
CA SER A 188 7.90 10.75 10.42
C SER A 188 6.49 11.29 10.61
N LEU A 189 5.81 10.89 11.68
CA LEU A 189 4.50 11.41 12.05
C LEU A 189 4.58 12.90 12.38
N HIS A 190 5.61 13.36 13.09
CA HIS A 190 5.85 14.79 13.32
C HIS A 190 5.99 15.56 12.01
N LYS A 191 6.73 15.04 11.02
CA LYS A 191 6.86 15.67 9.70
C LYS A 191 5.50 15.77 8.98
N LEU A 192 4.68 14.72 9.01
CA LEU A 192 3.32 14.75 8.44
C LEU A 192 2.46 15.81 9.13
N MET A 193 2.44 15.78 10.46
CA MET A 193 1.64 16.68 11.30
C MET A 193 2.15 18.11 11.32
N SER A 194 3.35 18.38 10.78
CA SER A 194 3.86 19.75 10.56
C SER A 194 3.25 20.42 9.32
N ASN A 195 2.51 19.69 8.49
CA ASN A 195 1.79 20.20 7.33
C ASN A 195 0.28 20.18 7.56
N THR A 196 -0.48 20.81 6.67
CA THR A 196 -1.95 20.74 6.67
C THR A 196 -2.41 19.34 6.25
N VAL A 197 -3.16 18.68 7.13
CA VAL A 197 -3.88 17.45 6.84
C VAL A 197 -5.29 17.80 6.38
N THR A 198 -5.65 17.47 5.15
CA THR A 198 -6.98 17.78 4.59
C THR A 198 -7.86 16.54 4.62
N LEU A 199 -9.10 16.72 5.11
CA LEU A 199 -10.20 15.77 5.06
C LEU A 199 -11.31 16.41 4.22
N SER A 200 -11.43 16.00 2.96
CA SER A 200 -12.41 16.52 2.00
C SER A 200 -13.67 15.66 1.93
N LYS A 201 -14.84 16.25 1.69
CA LYS A 201 -16.09 15.50 1.43
C LYS A 201 -15.97 14.53 0.27
N ASP A 202 -15.13 14.86 -0.71
CA ASP A 202 -14.88 14.06 -1.91
C ASP A 202 -13.88 12.91 -1.65
N ASP A 203 -13.20 12.94 -0.50
CA ASP A 203 -12.38 11.82 -0.08
C ASP A 203 -13.26 10.60 0.18
N SER A 204 -12.70 9.43 -0.11
CA SER A 204 -13.35 8.21 0.28
C SER A 204 -13.47 8.08 1.79
N LYS A 205 -14.50 7.36 2.23
CA LYS A 205 -14.69 7.07 3.65
C LYS A 205 -13.47 6.35 4.25
N HIS A 206 -12.82 5.45 3.50
CA HIS A 206 -11.63 4.76 4.00
C HIS A 206 -10.44 5.71 4.18
N PHE A 207 -10.17 6.61 3.23
CA PHE A 207 -9.09 7.58 3.35
C PHE A 207 -9.29 8.48 4.57
N GLN A 208 -10.50 9.03 4.73
CA GLN A 208 -10.81 9.84 5.90
C GLN A 208 -10.60 9.06 7.20
N GLY A 209 -11.09 7.82 7.28
CA GLY A 209 -10.92 6.98 8.47
C GLY A 209 -9.47 6.75 8.83
N TYR A 210 -8.63 6.50 7.83
CA TYR A 210 -7.20 6.32 8.01
C TYR A 210 -6.49 7.62 8.47
N MET A 211 -6.77 8.75 7.83
CA MET A 211 -6.18 10.03 8.23
C MET A 211 -6.61 10.44 9.65
N ILE A 212 -7.86 10.16 10.02
CA ILE A 212 -8.36 10.32 11.39
C ILE A 212 -7.55 9.47 12.38
N GLU A 213 -7.24 8.22 12.05
CA GLU A 213 -6.45 7.35 12.91
C GLU A 213 -5.00 7.87 13.10
N LEU A 214 -4.38 8.38 12.03
CA LEU A 214 -3.06 9.02 12.12
C LEU A 214 -3.09 10.28 13.01
N LEU A 215 -4.09 11.13 12.81
CA LEU A 215 -4.30 12.34 13.63
C LEU A 215 -4.51 11.98 15.11
N HIS A 216 -5.36 10.99 15.39
CA HIS A 216 -5.61 10.52 16.74
C HIS A 216 -4.33 9.98 17.39
N ASN A 217 -3.57 9.15 16.67
CA ASN A 217 -2.29 8.62 17.16
C ASN A 217 -1.28 9.74 17.44
N ALA A 218 -1.15 10.73 16.56
CA ALA A 218 -0.30 11.90 16.79
C ALA A 218 -0.70 12.62 18.08
N SER A 219 -2.01 12.80 18.28
CA SER A 219 -2.53 13.46 19.47
C SER A 219 -2.29 12.70 20.76
N CYS A 220 -2.52 11.39 20.78
CA CYS A 220 -2.23 10.53 21.93
C CYS A 220 -0.75 10.58 22.34
N HIS A 221 0.15 10.75 21.37
CA HIS A 221 1.60 10.87 21.60
C HIS A 221 2.08 12.31 21.79
N LYS A 222 1.16 13.27 21.92
CA LYS A 222 1.46 14.71 22.13
C LYS A 222 2.32 15.33 21.03
N ILE A 223 2.29 14.77 19.82
CA ILE A 223 2.94 15.32 18.63
C ILE A 223 2.10 16.52 18.18
N PRO A 224 2.68 17.74 18.02
CA PRO A 224 1.93 18.88 17.53
C PRO A 224 1.29 18.60 16.16
N ILE A 225 0.00 18.92 16.03
CA ILE A 225 -0.72 18.85 14.76
C ILE A 225 -0.94 20.28 14.29
N TYR A 226 -0.17 20.68 13.28
CA TYR A 226 -0.13 22.04 12.76
C TYR A 226 -1.51 22.48 12.27
N CYS A 227 -2.13 21.75 11.34
CA CYS A 227 -3.42 22.12 10.79
C CYS A 227 -4.22 20.91 10.32
N VAL A 228 -5.50 20.87 10.69
CA VAL A 228 -6.50 19.99 10.08
C VAL A 228 -7.48 20.85 9.30
N ASN A 229 -7.57 20.62 7.99
CA ASN A 229 -8.52 21.28 7.09
C ASN A 229 -9.69 20.34 6.78
N LEU A 230 -10.90 20.76 7.12
CA LEU A 230 -12.15 20.09 6.81
C LEU A 230 -12.79 20.72 5.57
N THR A 231 -12.45 20.23 4.38
CA THR A 231 -12.94 20.79 3.12
C THR A 231 -14.30 20.21 2.75
N ASN A 232 -15.36 21.00 2.96
CA ASN A 232 -16.77 20.61 2.78
C ASN A 232 -17.20 19.37 3.57
N SER A 233 -16.33 18.86 4.45
CA SER A 233 -16.50 17.57 5.12
C SER A 233 -17.14 17.71 6.48
N PHE A 234 -17.10 18.87 7.13
CA PHE A 234 -17.70 19.09 8.44
C PHE A 234 -19.24 18.94 8.40
N LYS A 235 -19.80 18.16 9.33
CA LYS A 235 -21.25 17.94 9.47
C LYS A 235 -21.80 18.39 10.82
N GLY A 236 -21.05 18.25 11.91
CA GLY A 236 -21.48 18.61 13.27
C GLY A 236 -20.65 17.91 14.34
N LEU A 237 -21.20 17.77 15.56
CA LEU A 237 -20.61 16.95 16.63
C LEU A 237 -21.47 15.72 16.96
N ASP A 238 -20.83 14.67 17.47
CA ASP A 238 -21.49 13.57 18.17
C ASP A 238 -21.72 13.88 19.66
N GLY A 239 -22.37 12.94 20.37
CA GLY A 239 -22.69 13.09 21.79
C GLY A 239 -21.47 13.15 22.72
N ASP A 240 -20.30 12.74 22.22
CA ASP A 240 -19.03 12.75 22.94
C ASP A 240 -18.19 14.00 22.61
N GLY A 241 -18.72 14.91 21.78
CA GLY A 241 -18.06 16.14 21.38
C GLY A 241 -17.04 15.96 20.26
N ASN A 242 -17.03 14.83 19.54
CA ASN A 242 -16.15 14.64 18.37
C ASN A 242 -16.76 15.23 17.11
N ILE A 243 -15.93 15.66 16.15
CA ILE A 243 -16.41 16.17 14.87
C ILE A 243 -16.93 15.02 14.02
N ILE A 244 -18.18 15.09 13.60
CA ILE A 244 -18.75 14.19 12.59
C ILE A 244 -18.46 14.76 11.21
N LEU A 245 -17.87 13.94 10.35
CA LEU A 245 -17.69 14.24 8.93
C LEU A 245 -18.94 13.84 8.12
N SER A 246 -19.07 14.40 6.92
CA SER A 246 -20.15 14.11 5.97
C SER A 246 -20.22 12.64 5.57
N SER A 247 -19.08 11.93 5.63
CA SER A 247 -18.98 10.47 5.44
C SER A 247 -19.56 9.65 6.61
N GLY A 248 -19.90 10.30 7.72
CA GLY A 248 -20.37 9.69 8.97
C GLY A 248 -19.25 9.21 9.91
N LEU A 249 -17.98 9.49 9.61
CA LEU A 249 -16.87 9.19 10.50
C LEU A 249 -16.70 10.28 11.58
N SER A 250 -16.30 9.87 12.77
CA SER A 250 -15.96 10.79 13.86
C SER A 250 -14.46 11.08 13.88
N LEU A 251 -14.08 12.35 13.78
CA LEU A 251 -12.76 12.86 14.08
C LEU A 251 -12.70 13.16 15.59
N PRO A 252 -11.95 12.36 16.38
CA PRO A 252 -11.90 12.51 17.82
C PRO A 252 -11.26 13.82 18.22
N ILE A 253 -11.46 14.25 19.47
CA ILE A 253 -10.79 15.43 20.02
C ILE A 253 -9.26 15.27 19.89
N LEU A 254 -8.64 16.20 19.15
CA LEU A 254 -7.20 16.24 18.92
C LEU A 254 -6.54 17.22 19.90
N THR A 255 -6.25 16.78 21.12
CA THR A 255 -5.62 17.58 22.19
C THR A 255 -4.31 18.29 21.81
N SER A 256 -3.65 17.88 20.73
CA SER A 256 -2.40 18.47 20.23
C SER A 256 -2.57 19.38 19.00
N LEU A 257 -3.81 19.63 18.57
CA LEU A 257 -4.16 20.46 17.42
C LEU A 257 -3.89 21.93 17.66
N GLU A 258 -3.25 22.58 16.69
CA GLU A 258 -2.97 24.02 16.72
C GLU A 258 -3.96 24.81 15.87
N ILE A 259 -4.32 24.31 14.69
CA ILE A 259 -5.21 25.00 13.74
C ILE A 259 -6.28 24.04 13.25
N LEU A 260 -7.53 24.51 13.28
CA LEU A 260 -8.65 23.88 12.59
C LEU A 260 -9.13 24.84 11.50
N ASP A 261 -9.16 24.39 10.26
CA ASP A 261 -9.72 25.13 9.11
C ASP A 261 -11.00 24.43 8.67
N ILE A 262 -12.14 25.13 8.66
CA ILE A 262 -13.42 24.58 8.23
C ILE A 262 -13.90 25.31 6.98
N GLN A 263 -13.66 24.69 5.83
CA GLN A 263 -14.11 25.23 4.56
C GLN A 263 -15.49 24.67 4.23
N THR A 264 -16.44 25.56 3.97
CA THR A 264 -17.79 25.18 3.56
C THR A 264 -18.02 25.47 2.08
N GLU A 265 -19.04 24.82 1.51
CA GLU A 265 -19.40 25.01 0.10
C GLU A 265 -19.64 26.51 -0.17
N LYS A 266 -19.17 27.00 -1.32
CA LYS A 266 -19.21 28.43 -1.64
C LYS A 266 -20.63 28.99 -1.49
N GLY A 267 -20.80 29.96 -0.60
CA GLY A 267 -22.10 30.61 -0.33
C GLY A 267 -22.95 29.94 0.74
N ARG A 268 -22.50 28.81 1.31
CA ARG A 268 -23.14 28.21 2.50
C ARG A 268 -22.91 29.12 3.71
N LYS A 269 -23.99 29.40 4.43
CA LYS A 269 -23.91 30.05 5.74
C LYS A 269 -23.67 29.00 6.82
N ILE A 270 -22.67 29.21 7.66
CA ILE A 270 -22.46 28.40 8.87
C ILE A 270 -23.54 28.77 9.88
N SER A 271 -24.24 27.76 10.41
CA SER A 271 -25.27 27.96 11.42
C SER A 271 -24.66 28.22 12.81
N LYS A 272 -25.42 28.89 13.68
CA LYS A 272 -25.00 29.10 15.08
C LYS A 272 -24.70 27.78 15.81
N LYS A 273 -25.44 26.71 15.47
CA LYS A 273 -25.22 25.38 16.04
C LYS A 273 -23.85 24.83 15.64
N GLU A 274 -23.47 24.98 14.37
CA GLU A 274 -22.16 24.55 13.87
C GLU A 274 -21.02 25.35 14.49
N VAL A 275 -21.16 26.67 14.62
CA VAL A 275 -20.18 27.51 15.32
C VAL A 275 -20.01 27.06 16.77
N ASN A 276 -21.10 26.87 17.50
CA ASN A 276 -21.04 26.41 18.89
C ASN A 276 -20.38 25.02 19.00
N ALA A 277 -20.73 24.10 18.10
CA ALA A 277 -20.09 22.79 17.99
C ALA A 277 -18.58 22.91 17.77
N THR A 278 -18.14 23.77 16.86
CA THR A 278 -16.71 23.97 16.64
C THR A 278 -16.01 24.53 17.89
N LEU A 279 -16.63 25.49 18.58
CA LEU A 279 -16.13 26.03 19.83
C LEU A 279 -16.06 24.96 20.94
N GLU A 280 -17.07 24.09 21.03
CA GLU A 280 -17.12 22.98 21.97
C GLU A 280 -16.04 21.93 21.71
N TYR A 281 -15.64 21.72 20.46
CA TYR A 281 -14.53 20.82 20.12
C TYR A 281 -13.17 21.41 20.52
N ILE A 282 -12.90 22.66 20.11
CA ILE A 282 -11.59 23.29 20.31
C ILE A 282 -11.28 23.62 21.78
N GLN A 283 -12.30 23.74 22.64
CA GLN A 283 -12.07 23.99 24.07
C GLN A 283 -11.26 22.86 24.75
N TYR A 284 -11.30 21.66 24.18
CA TYR A 284 -10.55 20.50 24.65
C TYR A 284 -9.17 20.34 23.97
N CYS A 285 -8.78 21.31 23.13
CA CYS A 285 -7.50 21.34 22.42
C CYS A 285 -6.56 22.38 23.08
N PRO A 286 -5.78 22.02 24.11
CA PRO A 286 -4.95 22.97 24.86
C PRO A 286 -3.85 23.66 24.03
N ARG A 287 -3.50 23.12 22.85
CA ARG A 287 -2.54 23.72 21.92
C ARG A 287 -3.18 24.59 20.84
N PHE A 288 -4.50 24.75 20.87
CA PHE A 288 -5.23 25.46 19.84
C PHE A 288 -4.84 26.93 19.78
N LYS A 289 -4.58 27.42 18.58
CA LYS A 289 -4.15 28.79 18.28
C LYS A 289 -5.16 29.51 17.43
N GLN A 290 -5.75 28.84 16.44
CA GLN A 290 -6.55 29.51 15.42
C GLN A 290 -7.63 28.62 14.82
N LEU A 291 -8.84 29.18 14.71
CA LEU A 291 -9.91 28.66 13.86
C LEU A 291 -9.93 29.49 12.56
N MET A 292 -9.91 28.81 11.42
CA MET A 292 -10.01 29.42 10.08
C MET A 292 -11.31 29.01 9.38
#